data_AF-E5A156-F1
#
_entry.id   AF-E5A156-F1
#
_cell.length_a   1.000
_cell.length_b   1.000
_cell.length_c   1.000
_cell.angle_alpha   90.00
_cell.angle_beta   90.00
_cell.angle_gamma   90.00
#
_symmetry.space_group_name_H-M   'P 1'
#
loop_
_entity.id
_entity.type
_entity.pdbx_description
1 polymer ?
#
loop_
_entity_poly.entity_id
_entity_poly.type
_entity_poly.pdbx_seq_one_letter_code
_entity_poly.pdbx_strand_id
1 'polypeptide(L)'
;MSLDASLTIVNALVQAIETQFPSIRRDAPWSLNYRAFREANAPKDPPPMVPDAEGNPARQPPVHAYQHLLHHSSLDQNRTFICIQNASSQATVTSIPLQQQDAHVFTMRQYMAALWAPRHTLTVQQGVTYSAGMFTIHLAELRATREGPQSGAIQSPGVVCCISMSVGLSDSDDEGGNMTAAMEEQVDFESTQQMIRACWNMIRSGRDIGRSEVQETMMAPTLTSHKERGRESAVRLWCDVLRLRG
;
A
#
# COMPACT_ATOMS: atom_id res chain seq x y z
N MET A 1 15.51 -1.29 10.72
CA MET A 1 15.22 -0.27 11.75
C MET A 1 14.79 -0.99 13.02
N SER A 2 15.09 -0.48 14.23
CA SER A 2 14.52 -1.08 15.45
C SER A 2 13.04 -0.69 15.58
N LEU A 3 12.25 -1.52 16.27
CA LEU A 3 10.84 -1.22 16.54
C LEU A 3 10.69 0.15 17.25
N ASP A 4 11.53 0.42 18.25
CA ASP A 4 11.50 1.67 19.01
C ASP A 4 11.78 2.91 18.14
N ALA A 5 12.70 2.79 17.18
CA ALA A 5 12.99 3.87 16.24
C ALA A 5 11.78 4.17 15.35
N SER A 6 11.08 3.15 14.85
CA SER A 6 9.87 3.34 14.06
C SER A 6 8.74 3.95 14.87
N LEU A 7 8.54 3.51 16.11
CA LEU A 7 7.54 4.09 17.02
C LEU A 7 7.86 5.55 17.35
N THR A 8 9.13 5.90 17.53
CA THR A 8 9.57 7.28 17.73
C THR A 8 9.21 8.15 16.54
N ILE A 9 9.44 7.65 15.31
CA ILE A 9 9.06 8.35 14.07
C ILE A 9 7.54 8.53 14.00
N VAL A 10 6.75 7.48 14.28
CA VAL A 10 5.28 7.58 14.29
C VAL A 10 4.81 8.65 15.27
N ASN A 11 5.32 8.65 16.49
CA ASN A 11 4.96 9.63 17.51
C ASN A 11 5.33 11.06 17.09
N ALA A 12 6.50 11.23 16.46
CA ALA A 12 6.90 12.53 15.91
C ALA A 12 5.92 12.97 14.80
N LEU A 13 5.56 12.09 13.87
CA LEU A 13 4.63 12.43 12.78
C LEU A 13 3.22 12.73 13.31
N VAL A 14 2.73 11.98 14.31
CA VAL A 14 1.48 12.25 15.02
C VAL A 14 1.46 13.67 15.59
N GLN A 15 2.50 14.04 16.35
CA GLN A 15 2.61 15.39 16.91
C GLN A 15 2.67 16.47 15.82
N ALA A 16 3.28 16.16 14.68
CA ALA A 16 3.33 17.07 13.53
C ALA A 16 1.95 17.39 13.00
N ILE A 17 1.19 16.33 12.76
CA ILE A 17 -0.16 16.39 12.25
C ILE A 17 -1.05 17.19 13.22
N GLU A 18 -1.01 16.89 14.51
CA GLU A 18 -1.81 17.57 15.52
C GLU A 18 -1.43 19.06 15.70
N THR A 19 -0.17 19.41 15.48
CA THR A 19 0.30 20.81 15.57
C THR A 19 -0.05 21.63 14.32
N GLN A 20 0.07 21.04 13.14
CA GLN A 20 -0.07 21.76 11.87
C GLN A 20 -1.50 21.88 11.38
N PHE A 21 -2.38 20.99 11.85
CA PHE A 21 -3.78 20.97 11.46
C PHE A 21 -4.67 21.12 12.72
N PRO A 22 -4.90 22.36 13.21
CA PRO A 22 -5.65 22.59 14.45
C PRO A 22 -7.08 22.06 14.44
N SER A 23 -7.69 21.92 13.25
CA SER A 23 -9.04 21.39 13.05
C SER A 23 -9.07 19.90 12.72
N ILE A 24 -7.95 19.18 12.87
CA ILE A 24 -7.90 17.78 12.50
C ILE A 24 -8.69 16.90 13.46
N ARG A 25 -9.46 15.97 12.90
CA ARG A 25 -10.20 14.97 13.67
C ARG A 25 -9.46 13.65 13.63
N ARG A 26 -9.29 13.02 14.80
CA ARG A 26 -8.81 11.64 14.88
C ARG A 26 -9.99 10.69 14.72
N ASP A 27 -9.90 9.78 13.75
CA ASP A 27 -10.93 8.79 13.46
C ASP A 27 -10.58 7.41 14.06
N ALA A 28 -11.44 6.42 13.78
CA ALA A 28 -11.22 5.04 14.22
C ALA A 28 -9.85 4.50 13.75
N PRO A 29 -9.16 3.71 14.58
CA PRO A 29 -7.89 3.11 14.21
C PRO A 29 -8.08 2.13 13.05
N TRP A 30 -6.99 1.89 12.32
CA TRP A 30 -6.97 0.94 11.22
C TRP A 30 -5.93 -0.16 11.45
N SER A 31 -6.11 -1.28 10.77
CA SER A 31 -5.19 -2.41 10.80
C SER A 31 -4.91 -2.92 9.40
N LEU A 32 -3.75 -3.56 9.25
CA LEU A 32 -3.32 -4.16 8.01
C LEU A 32 -2.69 -5.53 8.25
N ASN A 33 -3.02 -6.49 7.40
CA ASN A 33 -2.35 -7.78 7.32
C ASN A 33 -1.97 -8.01 5.86
N TYR A 34 -0.68 -8.14 5.61
CA TYR A 34 -0.13 -8.32 4.28
C TYR A 34 0.77 -9.55 4.23
N ARG A 35 0.56 -10.41 3.25
CA ARG A 35 1.42 -11.57 2.97
C ARG A 35 1.80 -11.58 1.50
N ALA A 36 3.10 -11.70 1.23
CA ALA A 36 3.62 -11.80 -0.12
C ALA A 36 4.10 -13.22 -0.43
N PHE A 37 3.71 -13.73 -1.58
CA PHE A 37 4.24 -14.94 -2.20
C PHE A 37 4.91 -14.55 -3.51
N ARG A 38 6.10 -15.10 -3.75
CA ARG A 38 6.84 -14.93 -4.99
C ARG A 38 6.78 -16.22 -5.78
N GLU A 39 6.69 -16.11 -7.09
CA GLU A 39 6.83 -17.26 -7.96
C GLU A 39 8.16 -18.00 -7.69
N ALA A 40 8.07 -19.31 -7.44
CA ALA A 40 9.22 -20.14 -7.10
C ALA A 40 10.11 -20.43 -8.32
N ASN A 41 9.48 -20.52 -9.50
CA ASN A 41 10.17 -20.80 -10.75
C ASN A 41 10.50 -19.48 -11.44
N ALA A 42 11.78 -19.12 -11.48
CA ALA A 42 12.21 -18.03 -12.35
C ALA A 42 11.99 -18.42 -13.82
N PRO A 43 11.73 -17.44 -14.72
CA PRO A 43 11.78 -17.68 -16.16
C PRO A 43 13.07 -18.43 -16.53
N LYS A 44 12.95 -19.53 -17.28
CA LYS A 44 14.11 -20.36 -17.69
C LYS A 44 15.03 -19.62 -18.66
N ASP A 45 14.50 -18.60 -19.33
CA ASP A 45 15.26 -17.80 -20.27
C ASP A 45 16.17 -16.82 -19.50
N PRO A 46 17.45 -16.71 -19.89
CA PRO A 46 18.34 -15.74 -19.29
C PRO A 46 17.77 -14.33 -19.50
N PRO A 47 17.75 -13.47 -18.46
CA PRO A 47 17.27 -12.11 -18.61
C PRO A 47 18.07 -11.39 -19.71
N PRO A 48 17.41 -10.53 -20.51
CA PRO A 48 18.10 -9.78 -21.55
C PRO A 48 19.26 -8.97 -20.95
N MET A 49 20.39 -8.94 -21.65
CA MET A 49 21.48 -8.05 -21.29
C MET A 49 21.08 -6.62 -21.68
N VAL A 50 21.08 -5.73 -20.70
CA VAL A 50 20.77 -4.31 -20.91
C VAL A 50 21.99 -3.52 -20.46
N PRO A 51 22.42 -2.48 -21.19
CA PRO A 51 23.52 -1.63 -20.75
C PRO A 51 23.19 -1.02 -19.38
N ASP A 52 24.12 -1.10 -18.43
CA ASP A 52 24.02 -0.35 -17.18
C ASP A 52 24.20 1.17 -17.44
N ALA A 53 24.16 1.98 -16.38
CA ALA A 53 24.33 3.43 -16.48
C ALA A 53 25.70 3.82 -17.07
N GLU A 54 26.67 2.91 -16.98
CA GLU A 54 28.03 3.01 -17.49
C GLU A 54 28.20 2.38 -18.90
N GLY A 55 27.13 1.85 -19.49
CA GLY A 55 27.12 1.25 -20.83
C GLY A 55 27.66 -0.19 -20.89
N ASN A 56 27.99 -0.82 -19.76
CA ASN A 56 28.44 -2.20 -19.71
C ASN A 56 27.24 -3.16 -19.79
N PRO A 57 27.37 -4.31 -20.45
CA PRO A 57 26.28 -5.27 -20.53
C PRO A 57 26.03 -5.89 -19.15
N ALA A 58 24.95 -5.46 -18.50
CA ALA A 58 24.50 -5.99 -17.22
C ALA A 58 23.29 -6.92 -17.42
N ARG A 59 23.25 -8.04 -16.68
CA ARG A 59 22.05 -8.86 -16.61
C ARG A 59 21.03 -8.16 -15.72
N GLN A 60 19.84 -7.94 -16.25
CA GLN A 60 18.73 -7.50 -15.41
C GLN A 60 18.40 -8.58 -14.36
N PRO A 61 18.02 -8.20 -13.13
CA PRO A 61 17.50 -9.15 -12.16
C PRO A 61 16.28 -9.87 -12.75
N PRO A 62 16.07 -11.16 -12.44
CA PRO A 62 14.88 -11.87 -12.89
C PRO A 62 13.62 -11.16 -12.39
N VAL A 63 12.69 -10.89 -13.31
CA VAL A 63 11.39 -10.33 -12.94
C VAL A 63 10.50 -11.49 -12.49
N HIS A 64 10.13 -11.48 -11.21
CA HIS A 64 9.26 -12.51 -10.63
C HIS A 64 7.82 -12.03 -10.59
N ALA A 65 6.87 -12.93 -10.81
CA ALA A 65 5.47 -12.68 -10.45
C ALA A 65 5.29 -12.73 -8.93
N TYR A 66 4.34 -11.93 -8.44
CA TYR A 66 3.97 -11.89 -7.03
C TYR A 66 2.48 -12.10 -6.86
N GLN A 67 2.12 -12.84 -5.81
CA GLN A 67 0.77 -12.91 -5.29
C GLN A 67 0.75 -12.31 -3.90
N HIS A 68 -0.02 -11.25 -3.75
CA HIS A 68 -0.19 -10.50 -2.51
C HIS A 68 -1.55 -10.82 -1.93
N LEU A 69 -1.61 -11.03 -0.62
CA LEU A 69 -2.84 -11.04 0.15
C LEU A 69 -2.79 -9.82 1.06
N LEU A 70 -3.78 -8.95 0.93
CA LEU A 70 -3.89 -7.69 1.67
C LEU A 70 -5.27 -7.60 2.33
N HIS A 71 -5.29 -7.59 3.65
CA HIS A 71 -6.42 -7.06 4.41
C HIS A 71 -6.06 -5.67 4.91
N HIS A 72 -6.92 -4.68 4.63
CA HIS A 72 -6.76 -3.30 5.08
C HIS A 72 -8.12 -2.79 5.57
N SER A 73 -8.26 -2.54 6.87
CA SER A 73 -9.58 -2.32 7.49
C SER A 73 -10.29 -1.06 7.00
N SER A 74 -9.56 -0.04 6.50
CA SER A 74 -10.16 1.14 5.88
C SER A 74 -10.61 0.94 4.43
N LEU A 75 -10.15 -0.10 3.73
CA LEU A 75 -10.62 -0.43 2.37
C LEU A 75 -11.90 -1.28 2.41
N ASP A 76 -11.91 -2.29 3.29
CA ASP A 76 -13.05 -3.15 3.60
C ASP A 76 -12.76 -3.92 4.90
N GLN A 77 -13.73 -3.97 5.82
CA GLN A 77 -13.57 -4.61 7.13
C GLN A 77 -13.63 -6.14 7.07
N ASN A 78 -14.27 -6.71 6.04
CA ASN A 78 -14.64 -8.12 5.97
C ASN A 78 -14.02 -8.84 4.77
N ARG A 79 -13.13 -8.19 4.02
CA ARG A 79 -12.48 -8.76 2.84
C ARG A 79 -10.96 -8.78 2.97
N THR A 80 -10.38 -9.81 2.37
CA THR A 80 -8.97 -9.85 1.99
C THR A 80 -8.89 -9.74 0.48
N PHE A 81 -8.05 -8.83 0.00
CA PHE A 81 -7.77 -8.66 -1.41
C PHE A 81 -6.60 -9.56 -1.82
N ILE A 82 -6.74 -10.20 -2.98
CA ILE A 82 -5.67 -10.97 -3.61
C ILE A 82 -5.24 -10.17 -4.84
N CYS A 83 -3.99 -9.73 -4.87
CA CYS A 83 -3.42 -9.04 -6.02
C CYS A 83 -2.34 -9.94 -6.65
N ILE A 84 -2.53 -10.33 -7.91
CA ILE A 84 -1.52 -11.07 -8.68
C ILE A 84 -0.86 -10.07 -9.63
N GLN A 85 0.41 -9.81 -9.41
CA GLN A 85 1.26 -8.96 -10.24
C GLN A 85 2.14 -9.85 -11.11
N ASN A 86 1.88 -9.86 -12.42
CA ASN A 86 2.72 -10.57 -13.36
C ASN A 86 4.02 -9.81 -13.64
N ALA A 87 5.01 -10.50 -14.20
CA ALA A 87 6.27 -9.88 -14.61
C ALA A 87 6.11 -8.75 -15.65
N SER A 88 4.98 -8.72 -16.37
CA SER A 88 4.61 -7.66 -17.33
C SER A 88 3.97 -6.41 -16.67
N SER A 89 3.99 -6.31 -15.35
CA SER A 89 3.38 -5.21 -14.56
C SER A 89 1.85 -5.11 -14.64
N GLN A 90 1.17 -6.08 -15.26
CA GLN A 90 -0.29 -6.19 -15.19
C GLN A 90 -0.68 -6.83 -13.85
N ALA A 91 -1.54 -6.14 -13.10
CA ALA A 91 -1.98 -6.57 -11.78
C ALA A 91 -3.49 -6.82 -11.75
N THR A 92 -3.87 -8.08 -11.50
CA THR A 92 -5.27 -8.47 -11.30
C THR A 92 -5.59 -8.45 -9.81
N VAL A 93 -6.70 -7.80 -9.44
CA VAL A 93 -7.17 -7.75 -8.05
C VAL A 93 -8.48 -8.53 -7.96
N THR A 94 -8.59 -9.39 -6.96
CA THR A 94 -9.84 -10.04 -6.56
C THR A 94 -9.96 -9.97 -5.04
N SER A 95 -11.08 -10.44 -4.48
CA SER A 95 -11.28 -10.47 -3.04
C SER A 95 -11.96 -11.74 -2.57
N ILE A 96 -11.62 -12.16 -1.35
CA ILE A 96 -12.24 -13.25 -0.61
C ILE A 96 -12.71 -12.74 0.76
N PRO A 97 -13.68 -13.40 1.41
CA PRO A 97 -14.02 -13.12 2.81
C PRO A 97 -12.79 -13.22 3.72
N LEU A 98 -12.68 -12.30 4.68
CA LEU A 98 -11.56 -12.24 5.62
C LEU A 98 -11.38 -13.56 6.39
N GLN A 99 -12.47 -14.23 6.75
CA GLN A 99 -12.44 -15.52 7.47
C GLN A 99 -11.77 -16.63 6.67
N GLN A 100 -11.68 -16.50 5.33
CA GLN A 100 -11.04 -17.47 4.44
C GLN A 100 -9.55 -17.18 4.20
N GLN A 101 -9.01 -16.06 4.72
CA GLN A 101 -7.63 -15.65 4.48
C GLN A 101 -6.63 -16.75 4.87
N ASP A 102 -6.71 -17.28 6.09
CA ASP A 102 -5.73 -18.27 6.56
C ASP A 102 -5.87 -19.62 5.85
N ALA A 103 -7.10 -20.03 5.49
CA ALA A 103 -7.33 -21.23 4.69
C ALA A 103 -6.73 -21.11 3.28
N HIS A 104 -6.83 -19.92 2.67
CA HIS A 104 -6.20 -19.63 1.38
C HIS A 104 -4.67 -19.66 1.49
N VAL A 105 -4.09 -19.04 2.53
CA VAL A 105 -2.65 -19.07 2.78
C VAL A 105 -2.15 -20.50 3.03
N PHE A 106 -2.89 -21.29 3.80
CA PHE A 106 -2.57 -22.70 4.02
C PHE A 106 -2.54 -23.47 2.71
N THR A 107 -3.54 -23.27 1.85
CA THR A 107 -3.60 -23.90 0.52
C THR A 107 -2.38 -23.53 -0.33
N MET A 108 -2.04 -22.24 -0.38
CA MET A 108 -0.88 -21.73 -1.10
C MET A 108 0.42 -22.41 -0.65
N ARG A 109 0.58 -22.61 0.66
CA ARG A 109 1.81 -23.19 1.24
C ARG A 109 1.90 -24.70 1.14
N GLN A 110 0.78 -25.40 1.23
CA GLN A 110 0.79 -26.87 1.26
C GLN A 110 0.64 -27.47 -0.13
N TYR A 111 -0.27 -26.92 -0.93
CA TYR A 111 -0.64 -27.51 -2.23
C TYR A 111 -0.02 -26.76 -3.41
N MET A 112 0.42 -25.51 -3.23
CA MET A 112 1.02 -24.70 -4.30
C MET A 112 2.46 -24.28 -4.02
N ALA A 113 3.15 -24.94 -3.08
CA ALA A 113 4.53 -24.61 -2.70
C ALA A 113 5.52 -24.65 -3.87
N ALA A 114 5.26 -25.50 -4.86
CA ALA A 114 6.08 -25.62 -6.07
C ALA A 114 5.94 -24.42 -7.03
N LEU A 115 4.86 -23.63 -6.87
CA LEU A 115 4.58 -22.45 -7.67
C LEU A 115 4.89 -21.17 -6.89
N TRP A 116 4.62 -21.17 -5.58
CA TRP A 116 4.64 -19.97 -4.75
C TRP A 116 5.46 -20.18 -3.48
N ALA A 117 6.51 -19.37 -3.34
CA ALA A 117 7.35 -19.30 -2.16
C ALA A 117 6.93 -18.11 -1.26
N PRO A 118 6.69 -18.31 0.04
CA PRO A 118 6.41 -17.21 0.95
C PRO A 118 7.63 -16.28 1.07
N ARG A 119 7.39 -14.96 1.12
CA ARG A 119 8.45 -13.95 1.23
C ARG A 119 8.44 -13.24 2.58
N HIS A 120 7.39 -12.47 2.83
CA HIS A 120 7.27 -11.69 4.06
C HIS A 120 5.81 -11.51 4.45
N THR A 121 5.60 -11.43 5.76
CA THR A 121 4.32 -11.11 6.39
C THR A 121 4.50 -9.82 7.15
N LEU A 122 3.70 -8.82 6.81
CA LEU A 122 3.73 -7.48 7.39
C LEU A 122 2.38 -7.20 8.05
N THR A 123 2.43 -6.53 9.19
CA THR A 123 1.22 -6.21 9.95
C THR A 123 1.26 -4.81 10.51
N VAL A 124 0.09 -4.18 10.56
CA VAL A 124 -0.20 -3.00 11.37
C VAL A 124 -1.31 -3.40 12.33
N GLN A 125 -1.03 -3.36 13.63
CA GLN A 125 -2.03 -3.73 14.65
C GLN A 125 -2.93 -2.56 15.01
N GLN A 126 -2.36 -1.35 15.13
CA GLN A 126 -3.08 -0.17 15.59
C GLN A 126 -2.54 1.09 14.90
N GLY A 127 -2.93 1.28 13.65
CA GLY A 127 -2.67 2.51 12.91
C GLY A 127 -3.57 3.65 13.37
N VAL A 128 -3.08 4.87 13.23
CA VAL A 128 -3.85 6.09 13.50
C VAL A 128 -4.42 6.64 12.20
N THR A 129 -5.64 7.16 12.29
CA THR A 129 -6.35 7.79 11.17
C THR A 129 -6.67 9.23 11.56
N TYR A 130 -6.39 10.16 10.67
CA TYR A 130 -6.76 11.55 10.81
C TYR A 130 -7.53 12.04 9.59
N SER A 131 -8.53 12.88 9.81
CA SER A 131 -9.28 13.58 8.76
C SER A 131 -9.14 15.09 8.93
N ALA A 132 -8.65 15.76 7.88
CA ALA A 132 -8.43 17.20 7.80
C ALA A 132 -9.07 17.75 6.52
N GLY A 133 -10.34 18.16 6.59
CA GLY A 133 -11.07 18.65 5.43
C GLY A 133 -11.16 17.59 4.34
N MET A 134 -10.49 17.84 3.20
CA MET A 134 -10.43 16.92 2.05
C MET A 134 -9.36 15.82 2.16
N PHE A 135 -8.49 15.86 3.18
CA PHE A 135 -7.43 14.88 3.37
C PHE A 135 -7.80 13.84 4.44
N THR A 136 -7.45 12.59 4.18
CA THR A 136 -7.40 11.53 5.18
C THR A 136 -5.98 10.98 5.24
N ILE A 137 -5.43 10.88 6.45
CA ILE A 137 -4.05 10.45 6.70
C ILE A 137 -4.09 9.18 7.55
N HIS A 138 -3.55 8.10 7.01
CA HIS A 138 -3.33 6.85 7.72
C HIS A 138 -1.83 6.73 8.04
N LEU A 139 -1.50 6.60 9.32
CA LEU A 139 -0.10 6.50 9.76
C LEU A 139 0.06 5.29 10.68
N ALA A 140 1.11 4.50 10.47
CA ALA A 140 1.40 3.36 11.32
C ALA A 140 2.86 2.89 11.23
N GLU A 141 3.29 2.19 12.28
CA GLU A 141 4.49 1.37 12.26
C GLU A 141 4.17 0.00 11.64
N LEU A 142 5.09 -0.49 10.81
CA LEU A 142 4.93 -1.75 10.10
C LEU A 142 5.77 -2.83 10.78
N ARG A 143 5.15 -3.96 11.14
CA ARG A 143 5.82 -5.08 11.81
C ARG A 143 6.02 -6.24 10.84
N ALA A 144 7.26 -6.67 10.67
CA ALA A 144 7.59 -7.90 9.99
C ALA A 144 7.55 -9.08 10.96
N THR A 145 6.75 -10.10 10.62
CA THR A 145 6.68 -11.36 11.35
C THR A 145 7.28 -12.47 10.51
N ARG A 146 8.21 -13.23 11.09
CA ARG A 146 8.67 -14.49 10.48
C ARG A 146 7.68 -15.58 10.85
N GLU A 147 7.28 -16.36 9.86
CA GLU A 147 6.42 -17.51 10.07
C GLU A 147 7.27 -18.79 10.05
N GLY A 148 7.31 -19.51 11.17
CA GLY A 148 8.07 -20.75 11.33
C GLY A 148 8.31 -21.11 12.79
N PRO A 149 8.82 -22.33 13.08
CA PRO A 149 9.05 -22.81 14.45
C PRO A 149 10.10 -22.01 15.24
N GLN A 150 10.87 -21.15 14.56
CA GLN A 150 11.74 -20.15 15.18
C GLN A 150 11.19 -18.75 14.91
N SER A 151 10.09 -18.41 15.59
CA SER A 151 9.60 -17.02 15.65
C SER A 151 10.65 -16.16 16.36
N GLY A 152 11.49 -15.48 15.58
CA GLY A 152 12.45 -14.51 16.07
C GLY A 152 11.77 -13.23 16.58
N ALA A 153 12.57 -12.32 17.15
CA ALA A 153 12.09 -11.00 17.58
C ALA A 153 11.43 -10.24 16.42
N ILE A 154 10.29 -9.58 16.72
CA ILE A 154 9.57 -8.74 15.75
C ILE A 154 10.49 -7.61 15.31
N GLN A 155 10.71 -7.48 14.00
CA GLN A 155 11.47 -6.40 13.41
C GLN A 155 10.51 -5.42 12.74
N SER A 156 10.85 -4.13 12.79
CA SER A 156 10.13 -3.11 12.02
C SER A 156 10.86 -2.80 10.72
N PRO A 157 10.23 -3.04 9.55
CA PRO A 157 10.73 -2.52 8.29
C PRO A 157 10.65 -1.00 8.20
N GLY A 158 9.76 -0.34 8.97
CA GLY A 158 9.66 1.11 9.00
C GLY A 158 8.27 1.62 9.37
N VAL A 159 7.96 2.80 8.84
CA VAL A 159 6.70 3.52 9.05
C VAL A 159 6.02 3.71 7.70
N VAL A 160 4.70 3.57 7.66
CA VAL A 160 3.89 3.87 6.48
C VAL A 160 2.97 5.05 6.76
N CYS A 161 2.93 5.98 5.81
CA CYS A 161 2.03 7.13 5.80
C CYS A 161 1.29 7.13 4.46
N CYS A 162 -0.04 6.99 4.50
CA CYS A 162 -0.89 7.09 3.33
C CYS A 162 -1.75 8.34 3.47
N ILE A 163 -1.59 9.26 2.52
CA ILE A 163 -2.39 10.48 2.41
C ILE A 163 -3.33 10.29 1.23
N SER A 164 -4.63 10.27 1.49
CA SER A 164 -5.67 10.26 0.47
C SER A 164 -6.40 11.59 0.45
N MET A 165 -6.91 11.96 -0.72
CA MET A 165 -7.67 13.19 -0.92
C MET A 165 -8.97 12.86 -1.64
N SER A 166 -10.10 13.34 -1.14
CA SER A 166 -11.39 13.24 -1.83
C SER A 166 -11.52 14.38 -2.84
N VAL A 167 -11.72 14.04 -4.11
CA VAL A 167 -11.98 15.01 -5.20
C VAL A 167 -13.31 14.66 -5.85
N GLY A 168 -14.24 15.60 -5.91
CA GLY A 168 -15.57 15.40 -6.49
C GLY A 168 -16.66 15.04 -5.47
N LEU A 169 -17.91 15.25 -5.89
CA LEU A 169 -19.12 15.44 -5.10
C LEU A 169 -19.35 14.41 -3.97
N SER A 170 -19.78 14.94 -2.83
CA SER A 170 -20.36 14.23 -1.67
C SER A 170 -21.27 13.08 -2.09
N ASP A 171 -21.17 11.94 -1.38
CA ASP A 171 -22.06 10.77 -1.42
C ASP A 171 -23.54 11.16 -1.20
N SER A 172 -24.15 11.82 -2.17
CA SER A 172 -25.60 11.90 -2.28
C SER A 172 -26.04 10.61 -2.96
N ASP A 173 -26.36 9.60 -2.15
CA ASP A 173 -26.98 8.32 -2.53
C ASP A 173 -28.41 8.50 -3.09
N ASP A 174 -28.64 9.49 -3.96
CA ASP A 174 -29.94 9.69 -4.60
C ASP A 174 -30.07 8.80 -5.84
N GLU A 175 -30.85 7.75 -5.65
CA GLU A 175 -31.37 6.84 -6.66
C GLU A 175 -32.00 7.61 -7.84
N GLY A 176 -31.65 7.20 -9.06
CA GLY A 176 -32.56 7.31 -10.19
C GLY A 176 -32.63 8.66 -10.89
N GLY A 177 -31.50 9.17 -11.39
CA GLY A 177 -31.49 10.29 -12.34
C GLY A 177 -30.61 9.98 -13.55
N ASN A 178 -31.22 9.68 -14.69
CA ASN A 178 -30.54 9.64 -15.99
C ASN A 178 -30.07 11.07 -16.35
N MET A 179 -28.94 11.50 -15.78
CA MET A 179 -28.31 12.78 -16.12
C MET A 179 -27.26 12.57 -17.20
N THR A 180 -27.62 13.08 -18.36
CA THR A 180 -26.79 13.36 -19.53
C THR A 180 -25.42 13.93 -19.16
N ALA A 181 -24.41 13.49 -19.91
CA ALA A 181 -23.05 14.02 -20.02
C ALA A 181 -22.98 15.56 -19.98
N ALA A 182 -22.87 16.13 -18.78
CA ALA A 182 -22.66 17.55 -18.58
C ALA A 182 -21.60 17.73 -17.49
N MET A 183 -20.41 18.11 -17.93
CA MET A 183 -19.22 18.42 -17.15
C MET A 183 -18.61 17.19 -16.45
N GLU A 184 -17.87 16.40 -17.22
CA GLU A 184 -16.64 15.81 -16.71
C GLU A 184 -15.77 16.98 -16.24
N GLU A 185 -15.95 17.40 -14.98
CA GLU A 185 -14.99 18.25 -14.29
C GLU A 185 -13.70 17.44 -14.30
N GLN A 186 -12.83 17.79 -15.26
CA GLN A 186 -11.62 17.05 -15.54
C GLN A 186 -10.77 17.14 -14.28
N VAL A 187 -10.83 16.09 -13.45
CA VAL A 187 -10.09 16.04 -12.19
C VAL A 187 -8.62 16.26 -12.53
N ASP A 188 -8.09 17.39 -12.08
CA ASP A 188 -6.68 17.70 -12.24
C ASP A 188 -5.87 16.83 -11.27
N PHE A 189 -5.47 15.66 -11.78
CA PHE A 189 -4.65 14.70 -11.05
C PHE A 189 -3.30 15.29 -10.67
N GLU A 190 -2.75 16.18 -11.50
CA GLU A 190 -1.44 16.79 -11.23
C GLU A 190 -1.55 17.75 -10.04
N SER A 191 -2.53 18.64 -10.05
CA SER A 191 -2.83 19.52 -8.92
C SER A 191 -3.11 18.72 -7.64
N THR A 192 -3.89 17.62 -7.75
CA THR A 192 -4.16 16.72 -6.63
C THR A 192 -2.89 16.10 -6.05
N GLN A 193 -2.00 15.60 -6.89
CA GLN A 193 -0.72 15.04 -6.45
C GLN A 193 0.18 16.12 -5.82
N GLN A 194 0.19 17.34 -6.37
CA GLN A 194 0.93 18.47 -5.78
C GLN A 194 0.38 18.83 -4.39
N MET A 195 -0.95 18.84 -4.21
CA MET A 195 -1.59 19.07 -2.91
C MET A 195 -1.24 17.99 -1.88
N ILE A 196 -1.24 16.70 -2.29
CA ILE A 196 -0.80 15.59 -1.41
C ILE A 196 0.68 15.77 -1.01
N ARG A 197 1.55 16.12 -1.95
CA ARG A 197 2.98 16.39 -1.66
C ARG A 197 3.15 17.60 -0.74
N ALA A 198 2.38 18.65 -0.94
CA ALA A 198 2.38 19.82 -0.07
C ALA A 198 1.96 19.43 1.36
N CYS A 199 0.90 18.63 1.51
CA CYS A 199 0.48 18.07 2.78
C CYS A 199 1.59 17.26 3.46
N TRP A 200 2.23 16.35 2.73
CA TRP A 200 3.38 15.59 3.23
C TRP A 200 4.56 16.48 3.64
N ASN A 201 4.90 17.49 2.81
CA ASN A 201 5.97 18.43 3.07
C ASN A 201 5.72 19.26 4.33
N MET A 202 4.47 19.64 4.58
CA MET A 202 4.08 20.25 5.85
C MET A 202 4.36 19.28 6.98
N ILE A 203 3.77 18.07 6.97
CA ILE A 203 3.89 17.09 8.07
C ILE A 203 5.35 16.79 8.43
N ARG A 204 6.24 16.65 7.43
CA ARG A 204 7.67 16.37 7.66
C ARG A 204 8.51 17.61 7.98
N SER A 205 7.99 18.82 7.80
CA SER A 205 8.76 20.06 7.96
C SER A 205 9.35 20.18 9.36
N GLY A 206 10.65 20.48 9.44
CA GLY A 206 11.39 20.65 10.69
C GLY A 206 11.63 19.37 11.48
N ARG A 207 11.41 18.18 10.89
CA ARG A 207 11.57 16.89 11.57
C ARG A 207 12.61 16.03 10.89
N ASP A 208 13.48 15.43 11.71
CA ASP A 208 14.43 14.43 11.26
C ASP A 208 13.76 13.05 11.29
N ILE A 209 13.38 12.54 10.11
CA ILE A 209 12.83 11.18 9.92
C ILE A 209 13.98 10.14 9.84
N GLY A 210 15.22 10.60 10.05
CA GLY A 210 16.45 9.82 9.94
C GLY A 210 16.96 9.72 8.51
N ARG A 211 18.10 9.05 8.34
CA ARG A 211 18.73 8.77 7.03
C ARG A 211 17.98 7.75 6.17
N SER A 212 16.81 7.31 6.61
CA SER A 212 15.96 6.36 5.89
C SER A 212 15.45 7.02 4.61
N GLU A 213 15.68 6.40 3.46
CA GLU A 213 15.15 6.87 2.18
C GLU A 213 13.62 6.85 2.24
N VAL A 214 12.98 8.03 2.16
CA VAL A 214 11.52 8.12 2.08
C VAL A 214 11.11 7.69 0.67
N GLN A 215 10.51 6.52 0.57
CA GLN A 215 9.94 6.03 -0.68
C GLN A 215 8.54 6.60 -0.87
N GLU A 216 8.39 7.52 -1.83
CA GLU A 216 7.08 8.03 -2.26
C GLU A 216 6.51 7.14 -3.36
N THR A 217 5.22 6.82 -3.29
CA THR A 217 4.51 6.11 -4.36
C THR A 217 3.13 6.72 -4.51
N MET A 218 2.77 7.11 -5.73
CA MET A 218 1.50 7.73 -6.06
C MET A 218 0.59 6.73 -6.74
N MET A 219 -0.72 6.81 -6.45
CA MET A 219 -1.71 6.03 -7.18
C MET A 219 -1.71 6.47 -8.65
N ALA A 220 -1.75 5.51 -9.57
CA ALA A 220 -1.94 5.81 -10.99
C ALA A 220 -3.31 6.48 -11.19
N PRO A 221 -3.41 7.53 -12.02
CA PRO A 221 -4.69 8.14 -12.35
C PRO A 221 -5.67 7.11 -12.90
N THR A 222 -6.83 6.97 -12.26
CA THR A 222 -7.93 6.15 -12.77
C THR A 222 -9.16 7.02 -12.98
N LEU A 223 -9.56 7.20 -14.24
CA LEU A 223 -10.69 8.03 -14.69
C LEU A 223 -12.07 7.38 -14.41
N THR A 224 -12.17 6.53 -13.41
CA THR A 224 -13.36 5.68 -13.24
C THR A 224 -14.09 6.06 -11.97
N SER A 225 -15.33 6.52 -12.11
CA SER A 225 -16.25 6.83 -10.99
C SER A 225 -16.66 5.61 -10.17
N HIS A 226 -16.28 4.40 -10.60
CA HIS A 226 -16.66 3.17 -9.91
C HIS A 226 -15.84 2.98 -8.62
N LYS A 227 -16.50 3.07 -7.47
CA LYS A 227 -15.93 2.88 -6.12
C LYS A 227 -15.04 1.63 -6.02
N GLU A 228 -15.44 0.53 -6.66
CA GLU A 228 -14.64 -0.70 -6.64
C GLU A 228 -13.31 -0.57 -7.39
N ARG A 229 -13.28 0.15 -8.52
CA ARG A 229 -12.03 0.36 -9.26
C ARG A 229 -11.05 1.24 -8.48
N GLY A 230 -11.55 2.28 -7.81
CA GLY A 230 -10.74 3.08 -6.89
C GLY A 230 -10.14 2.23 -5.76
N ARG A 231 -10.95 1.30 -5.21
CA ARG A 231 -10.48 0.34 -4.21
C ARG A 231 -9.41 -0.60 -4.76
N GLU A 232 -9.58 -1.16 -5.96
CA GLU A 232 -8.55 -2.00 -6.59
C GLU A 232 -7.25 -1.24 -6.85
N SER A 233 -7.32 0.02 -7.30
CA SER A 233 -6.14 0.88 -7.48
C SER A 233 -5.42 1.11 -6.16
N ALA A 234 -6.16 1.36 -5.07
CA ALA A 234 -5.58 1.46 -3.73
C ALA A 234 -4.92 0.14 -3.30
N VAL A 235 -5.53 -1.02 -3.57
CA VAL A 235 -4.92 -2.33 -3.30
C VAL A 235 -3.60 -2.51 -4.04
N ARG A 236 -3.54 -2.17 -5.34
CA ARG A 236 -2.31 -2.24 -6.13
C ARG A 236 -1.22 -1.35 -5.54
N LEU A 237 -1.55 -0.09 -5.22
CA LEU A 237 -0.65 0.86 -4.56
C LEU A 237 -0.07 0.29 -3.26
N TRP A 238 -0.93 -0.24 -2.39
CA TRP A 238 -0.49 -0.85 -1.14
C TRP A 238 0.40 -2.07 -1.39
N CYS A 239 0.07 -2.93 -2.36
CA CYS A 239 0.90 -4.09 -2.69
C CYS A 239 2.29 -3.69 -3.19
N ASP A 240 2.38 -2.62 -3.97
CA ASP A 240 3.66 -2.08 -4.48
C ASP A 240 4.52 -1.50 -3.36
N VAL A 241 3.93 -0.70 -2.46
CA VAL A 241 4.64 -0.09 -1.32
C VAL A 241 5.11 -1.15 -0.32
N LEU A 242 4.30 -2.19 -0.08
CA LEU A 242 4.60 -3.25 0.89
C LEU A 242 5.50 -4.36 0.31
N ARG A 243 5.78 -4.32 -0.99
CA ARG A 243 6.75 -5.21 -1.63
C ARG A 243 8.17 -4.74 -1.28
N LEU A 244 8.62 -5.12 -0.08
CA LEU A 244 10.01 -4.93 0.34
C LEU A 244 10.94 -5.52 -0.73
N ARG A 245 12.01 -4.80 -1.09
CA ARG A 245 13.00 -5.26 -2.09
C ARG A 245 13.62 -6.59 -1.62
N GLY A 246 13.43 -7.67 -2.38
CA GLY A 246 14.07 -8.97 -2.12
C GLY A 246 13.67 -10.12 -3.03
#